data_AF-A0A8C4RZA6-F1
#
_entry.id   AF-A0A8C4RZA6-F1
#
_cell.length_a   1.000
_cell.length_b   1.000
_cell.length_c   1.000
_cell.angle_alpha   90.00
_cell.angle_beta   90.00
_cell.angle_gamma   90.00
#
_symmetry.space_group_name_H-M   'P 1'
#
loop_
_entity.id
_entity.type
_entity.pdbx_description
1 polymer ?
#
loop_
_entity_poly.entity_id
_entity_poly.type
_entity_poly.pdbx_seq_one_letter_code
_entity_poly.pdbx_strand_id
1 'polypeptide(L)'
;MARSTYNLMWNDAHLELENILIQETSEKPHSPEKDRVVFFQQLATLYVRYIQIFRRLETAYDQMAHPQKRRVLQLVLDGVMGRLVELKNDMVEKEFSEYHYMDDIIQDLKLTPGDLEIPTPRYFIRERAKVLQERAKMLSRILEKMEKKETITVTAVRTLTVEEAIKFIQIAERARQGRLRAKFMKEIRENEEKQRLFKEKGIRNSDQNEAAVQIQRFWKGFIQRKKTKRERDDEMIFLGMGLGGHPETAIAVW
;
A
#
# COMPACT_ATOMS: atom_id res chain seq x y z
N MET A 1 35.49 -26.87 -23.26
CA MET A 1 34.55 -27.78 -22.57
C MET A 1 33.48 -27.02 -21.78
N ALA A 2 33.83 -26.12 -20.85
CA ALA A 2 32.85 -25.38 -20.02
C ALA A 2 31.77 -24.59 -20.79
N ARG A 3 32.08 -23.95 -21.92
CA ARG A 3 31.07 -23.21 -22.70
C ARG A 3 30.00 -24.13 -23.32
N SER A 4 30.35 -25.37 -23.65
CA SER A 4 29.41 -26.34 -24.24
C SER A 4 28.42 -26.85 -23.20
N THR A 5 28.88 -27.08 -21.96
CA THR A 5 28.05 -27.61 -20.88
C THR A 5 26.96 -26.61 -20.47
N TYR A 6 27.29 -25.33 -20.36
CA TYR A 6 26.29 -24.31 -19.99
C TYR A 6 25.31 -23.98 -21.13
N ASN A 7 25.75 -24.10 -22.39
CA ASN A 7 24.82 -24.02 -23.53
C ASN A 7 23.86 -25.20 -23.57
N LEU A 8 24.36 -26.42 -23.28
CA LEU A 8 23.52 -27.61 -23.18
C LEU A 8 22.50 -27.45 -22.05
N MET A 9 22.94 -27.05 -20.86
CA MET A 9 22.07 -26.84 -19.71
C MET A 9 21.02 -25.73 -19.95
N TRP A 10 21.38 -24.67 -20.68
CA TRP A 10 20.40 -23.68 -21.16
C TRP A 10 19.37 -24.32 -22.10
N ASN A 11 19.82 -25.08 -23.10
CA ASN A 11 18.92 -25.74 -24.05
C ASN A 11 18.00 -26.74 -23.35
N ASP A 12 18.52 -27.55 -22.43
CA ASP A 12 17.75 -28.53 -21.67
C ASP A 12 16.69 -27.84 -20.80
N ALA A 13 17.08 -26.77 -20.09
CA ALA A 13 16.13 -25.98 -19.29
C ALA A 13 15.08 -25.28 -20.16
N HIS A 14 15.47 -24.81 -21.35
CA HIS A 14 14.55 -24.18 -22.29
C HIS A 14 13.54 -25.17 -22.88
N LEU A 15 13.98 -26.36 -23.27
CA LEU A 15 13.11 -27.45 -23.74
C LEU A 15 12.16 -27.90 -22.64
N GLU A 16 12.63 -28.03 -21.40
CA GLU A 16 11.78 -28.37 -20.26
C GLU A 16 10.72 -27.28 -20.01
N LEU A 17 11.11 -26.01 -20.07
CA LEU A 17 10.20 -24.88 -19.94
C LEU A 17 9.16 -24.87 -21.07
N GLU A 18 9.57 -25.08 -22.32
CA GLU A 18 8.67 -25.13 -23.47
C GLU A 18 7.63 -26.26 -23.32
N ASN A 19 8.06 -27.44 -22.87
CA ASN A 19 7.16 -28.56 -22.62
C ASN A 19 6.12 -28.24 -21.54
N ILE A 20 6.52 -27.58 -20.45
CA ILE A 20 5.59 -27.17 -19.39
C ILE A 20 4.62 -26.10 -19.92
N LEU A 21 5.12 -25.11 -20.66
CA LEU A 21 4.29 -24.05 -21.23
C LEU A 21 3.24 -24.59 -22.21
N ILE A 22 3.58 -25.60 -23.01
CA ILE A 22 2.61 -26.28 -23.89
C ILE A 22 1.49 -26.95 -23.07
N GLN A 23 1.83 -27.52 -21.91
CA GLN A 23 0.83 -28.11 -21.01
C GLN A 23 -0.07 -27.03 -20.38
N GLU A 24 0.51 -25.94 -19.87
CA GLU A 24 -0.24 -24.86 -19.22
C GLU A 24 -1.09 -24.03 -20.22
N THR A 25 -0.61 -23.85 -21.45
CA THR A 25 -1.26 -23.01 -22.48
C THR A 25 -2.16 -23.79 -23.44
N SER A 26 -2.38 -25.08 -23.20
CA SER A 26 -3.20 -25.91 -24.08
C SER A 26 -4.61 -25.32 -24.24
N GLU A 27 -5.05 -25.13 -25.50
CA GLU A 27 -6.32 -24.46 -25.85
C GLU A 27 -7.58 -25.16 -25.33
N LYS A 28 -7.46 -26.43 -24.91
CA LYS A 28 -8.58 -27.17 -24.36
C LYS A 28 -8.69 -26.82 -22.87
N PRO A 29 -9.78 -26.18 -22.41
CA PRO A 29 -9.99 -25.98 -20.99
C PRO A 29 -9.98 -27.36 -20.33
N HIS A 30 -8.98 -27.57 -19.46
CA HIS A 30 -8.92 -28.75 -18.64
C HIS A 30 -10.22 -28.79 -17.84
N SER A 31 -10.88 -29.95 -17.80
CA SER A 31 -12.03 -30.11 -16.92
C SER A 31 -11.54 -29.79 -15.50
N PRO A 32 -12.25 -28.96 -14.72
CA PRO A 32 -11.81 -28.61 -13.38
C PRO A 32 -11.61 -29.92 -12.60
N GLU A 33 -10.37 -30.15 -12.16
CA GLU A 33 -10.02 -31.33 -11.38
C GLU A 33 -10.86 -31.30 -10.10
N LYS A 34 -11.69 -32.32 -9.92
CA LYS A 34 -12.66 -32.36 -8.81
C LYS A 34 -12.00 -32.83 -7.51
N ASP A 35 -10.92 -33.59 -7.64
CA ASP A 35 -10.14 -34.04 -6.50
C ASP A 35 -9.09 -32.99 -6.12
N ARG A 36 -9.27 -32.43 -4.93
CA ARG A 36 -8.35 -31.44 -4.36
C ARG A 36 -6.94 -32.00 -4.22
N VAL A 37 -6.77 -33.28 -3.88
CA VAL A 37 -5.47 -33.90 -3.64
C VAL A 37 -4.70 -34.02 -4.96
N VAL A 38 -5.36 -34.52 -6.00
CA VAL A 38 -4.77 -34.65 -7.34
C VAL A 38 -4.41 -33.27 -7.91
N PHE A 39 -5.31 -32.30 -7.77
CA PHE A 39 -5.05 -30.92 -8.21
C PHE A 39 -3.84 -30.33 -7.49
N PHE A 40 -3.78 -30.47 -6.16
CA PHE A 40 -2.66 -29.98 -5.39
C PHE A 40 -1.36 -30.66 -5.81
N GLN A 41 -1.35 -31.99 -5.97
CA GLN A 41 -0.17 -32.75 -6.41
C GLN A 41 0.33 -32.30 -7.80
N GLN A 42 -0.58 -32.00 -8.74
CA GLN A 42 -0.23 -31.44 -10.05
C GLN A 42 0.42 -30.06 -9.92
N LEU A 43 -0.20 -29.15 -9.16
CA LEU A 43 0.30 -27.79 -8.92
C LEU A 43 1.67 -27.80 -8.23
N ALA A 44 1.77 -28.65 -7.22
CA ALA A 44 2.98 -28.92 -6.45
C ALA A 44 4.12 -29.46 -7.33
N THR A 45 3.80 -30.37 -8.26
CA THR A 45 4.77 -30.91 -9.22
C THR A 45 5.26 -29.83 -10.19
N LEU A 46 4.36 -28.97 -10.69
CA LEU A 46 4.72 -27.84 -11.54
C LEU A 46 5.66 -26.87 -10.81
N TYR A 47 5.34 -26.52 -9.56
CA TYR A 47 6.18 -25.65 -8.74
C TYR A 47 7.61 -26.20 -8.60
N VAL A 48 7.77 -27.48 -8.27
CA VAL A 48 9.10 -28.11 -8.14
C VAL A 48 9.85 -28.12 -9.47
N ARG A 49 9.19 -28.43 -10.59
CA ARG A 49 9.82 -28.37 -11.93
C ARG A 49 10.29 -26.96 -12.29
N TYR A 50 9.49 -25.94 -12.00
CA TYR A 50 9.90 -24.55 -12.21
C TYR A 50 11.10 -24.15 -11.36
N ILE A 51 11.25 -24.69 -10.13
CA ILE A 51 12.47 -24.48 -9.31
C ILE A 51 13.69 -25.10 -9.99
N GLN A 52 13.56 -26.32 -10.53
CA GLN A 52 14.67 -26.97 -11.23
C GLN A 52 15.09 -26.19 -12.47
N ILE A 53 14.13 -25.72 -13.27
CA ILE A 53 14.37 -24.85 -14.43
C ILE A 53 15.08 -23.59 -13.97
N PHE A 54 14.56 -22.90 -12.96
CA PHE A 54 15.17 -21.68 -12.41
C PHE A 54 16.64 -21.87 -12.03
N ARG A 55 16.97 -22.94 -11.29
CA ARG A 55 18.35 -23.23 -10.87
C ARG A 55 19.28 -23.47 -12.06
N ARG A 56 18.84 -24.21 -13.07
CA ARG A 56 19.61 -24.43 -14.30
C ARG A 56 19.79 -23.13 -15.07
N LEU A 57 18.74 -22.32 -15.21
CA LEU A 57 18.81 -21.03 -15.89
C LEU A 57 19.72 -20.03 -15.17
N GLU A 58 19.71 -19.98 -13.83
CA GLU A 58 20.59 -19.11 -13.03
C GLU A 58 22.06 -19.50 -13.23
N THR A 59 22.36 -20.80 -13.16
CA THR A 59 23.71 -21.30 -13.39
C THR A 59 24.16 -21.02 -14.82
N ALA A 60 23.27 -21.18 -15.81
CA ALA A 60 23.56 -20.85 -17.21
C ALA A 60 23.82 -19.35 -17.38
N TYR A 61 23.03 -18.49 -16.71
CA TYR A 61 23.14 -17.04 -16.78
C TYR A 61 24.49 -16.55 -16.29
N ASP A 62 24.93 -17.04 -15.13
CA ASP A 62 26.20 -16.60 -14.54
C ASP A 62 27.37 -16.96 -15.45
N GLN A 63 27.34 -18.16 -16.02
CA GLN A 63 28.42 -18.71 -16.84
C GLN A 63 28.34 -18.27 -18.34
N MET A 64 27.27 -17.56 -18.73
CA MET A 64 27.05 -17.08 -20.11
C MET A 64 27.97 -15.90 -20.48
N ALA A 65 29.10 -16.15 -21.15
CA ALA A 65 30.01 -15.07 -21.55
C ALA A 65 29.42 -14.05 -22.55
N HIS A 66 28.40 -14.42 -23.35
CA HIS A 66 27.87 -13.59 -24.43
C HIS A 66 26.82 -12.58 -23.92
N PRO A 67 27.05 -11.25 -24.02
CA PRO A 67 26.16 -10.24 -23.41
C PRO A 67 24.71 -10.27 -23.94
N GLN A 68 24.53 -10.43 -25.25
CA GLN A 68 23.19 -10.45 -25.86
C GLN A 68 22.35 -11.63 -25.37
N LYS A 69 22.91 -12.85 -25.41
CA LYS A 69 22.26 -14.06 -24.88
C LYS A 69 21.98 -13.94 -23.39
N ARG A 70 22.92 -13.38 -22.62
CA ARG A 70 22.74 -13.14 -21.19
C ARG A 70 21.54 -12.21 -20.91
N ARG A 71 21.35 -11.15 -21.71
CA ARG A 71 20.20 -10.25 -21.57
C ARG A 71 18.86 -10.95 -21.82
N VAL A 72 18.78 -11.80 -22.84
CA VAL A 72 17.57 -12.59 -23.12
C VAL A 72 17.31 -13.59 -22.00
N LEU A 73 18.35 -14.29 -21.55
CA LEU A 73 18.27 -15.24 -20.45
C LEU A 73 17.79 -14.60 -19.15
N GLN A 74 18.17 -13.34 -18.89
CA GLN A 74 17.66 -12.57 -17.74
C GLN A 74 16.14 -12.44 -17.78
N LEU A 75 15.58 -12.06 -18.92
CA LEU A 75 14.14 -11.89 -19.09
C LEU A 75 13.39 -13.21 -18.87
N VAL A 76 13.95 -14.32 -19.34
CA VAL A 76 13.39 -15.65 -19.11
C VAL A 76 13.47 -16.01 -17.62
N LEU A 77 14.59 -15.72 -16.95
CA LEU A 77 14.72 -15.96 -15.52
C LEU A 77 13.71 -15.14 -14.71
N ASP A 78 13.54 -13.86 -15.04
CA ASP A 78 12.56 -12.98 -14.41
C ASP A 78 11.13 -13.50 -14.59
N GLY A 79 10.79 -14.00 -15.78
CA GLY A 79 9.51 -14.64 -16.06
C GLY A 79 9.29 -15.93 -15.23
N VAL A 80 10.30 -16.80 -15.16
CA VAL A 80 10.26 -18.03 -14.35
C VAL A 80 10.11 -17.69 -12.86
N MET A 81 10.79 -16.65 -12.36
CA MET A 81 10.61 -16.18 -10.98
C MET A 81 9.20 -15.68 -10.73
N GLY A 82 8.62 -14.90 -11.64
CA GLY A 82 7.23 -14.48 -11.55
C GLY A 82 6.29 -15.67 -11.45
N ARG A 83 6.45 -16.66 -12.35
CA ARG A 83 5.64 -17.88 -12.35
C ARG A 83 5.79 -18.70 -11.07
N LEU A 84 6.99 -18.79 -10.50
CA LEU A 84 7.21 -19.44 -9.21
C LEU A 84 6.44 -18.80 -8.06
N VAL A 85 6.36 -17.46 -8.04
CA VAL A 85 5.60 -16.72 -7.03
C VAL A 85 4.11 -16.93 -7.21
N GLU A 86 3.62 -16.91 -8.45
CA GLU A 86 2.22 -17.22 -8.77
C GLU A 86 1.83 -18.63 -8.31
N LEU A 87 2.60 -19.65 -8.72
CA LEU A 87 2.34 -21.04 -8.34
C LEU A 87 2.38 -21.23 -6.82
N LYS A 88 3.33 -20.57 -6.14
CA LYS A 88 3.40 -20.61 -4.69
C LYS A 88 2.17 -19.96 -4.05
N ASN A 89 1.70 -18.83 -4.58
CA ASN A 89 0.49 -18.18 -4.11
C ASN A 89 -0.73 -19.09 -4.29
N ASP A 90 -0.87 -19.70 -5.47
CA ASP A 90 -1.95 -20.65 -5.76
C ASP A 90 -1.92 -21.83 -4.78
N MET A 91 -0.74 -22.39 -4.46
CA MET A 91 -0.62 -23.47 -3.48
C MET A 91 -1.10 -23.03 -2.09
N VAL A 92 -0.68 -21.84 -1.63
CA VAL A 92 -1.06 -21.28 -0.33
C VAL A 92 -2.57 -21.03 -0.25
N GLU A 93 -3.17 -20.47 -1.30
CA GLU A 93 -4.61 -20.22 -1.36
C GLU A 93 -5.43 -21.52 -1.32
N LYS A 94 -4.91 -22.60 -1.89
CA LYS A 94 -5.61 -23.89 -1.98
C LYS A 94 -5.47 -24.74 -0.71
N GLU A 95 -4.32 -24.67 -0.04
CA GLU A 95 -4.08 -25.39 1.23
C GLU A 95 -4.31 -24.55 2.48
N PHE A 96 -4.52 -23.24 2.33
CA PHE A 96 -4.60 -22.28 3.45
C PHE A 96 -3.39 -22.38 4.40
N SER A 97 -2.22 -22.70 3.86
CA SER A 97 -0.98 -22.92 4.59
C SER A 97 0.21 -22.40 3.78
N GLU A 98 1.19 -21.78 4.44
CA GLU A 98 2.47 -21.41 3.80
C GLU A 98 3.40 -22.62 3.63
N TYR A 99 3.26 -23.59 4.53
CA TYR A 99 4.10 -24.79 4.62
C TYR A 99 3.42 -25.96 3.91
N HIS A 100 4.16 -26.59 2.99
CA HIS A 100 3.66 -27.66 2.15
C HIS A 100 4.65 -28.83 2.18
N TYR A 101 4.14 -30.03 2.43
CA TYR A 101 4.92 -31.27 2.41
C TYR A 101 4.88 -31.86 1.01
N MET A 102 6.06 -32.12 0.46
CA MET A 102 6.25 -32.44 -0.96
C MET A 102 7.14 -33.67 -1.13
N ASP A 103 7.29 -34.46 -0.06
CA ASP A 103 8.25 -35.57 0.02
C ASP A 103 8.04 -36.59 -1.09
N ASP A 104 6.78 -36.92 -1.41
CA ASP A 104 6.44 -37.85 -2.49
C ASP A 104 6.93 -37.33 -3.85
N ILE A 105 6.75 -36.03 -4.13
CA ILE A 105 7.17 -35.39 -5.38
C ILE A 105 8.70 -35.31 -5.46
N ILE A 106 9.35 -34.98 -4.34
CA ILE A 106 10.80 -34.94 -4.22
C ILE A 106 11.38 -36.34 -4.49
N GLN A 107 10.76 -37.38 -3.90
CA GLN A 107 11.17 -38.77 -4.09
C GLN A 107 10.97 -39.23 -5.54
N ASP A 108 9.80 -38.94 -6.15
CA ASP A 108 9.48 -39.31 -7.52
C ASP A 108 10.43 -38.67 -8.54
N LEU A 109 10.78 -37.40 -8.31
CA LEU A 109 11.74 -36.67 -9.15
C LEU A 109 13.21 -36.95 -8.79
N LYS A 110 13.46 -37.83 -7.81
CA LYS A 110 14.80 -38.20 -7.30
C LYS A 110 15.62 -36.97 -6.89
N LEU A 111 14.96 -36.03 -6.22
CA LEU A 111 15.56 -34.81 -5.72
C LEU A 111 15.92 -34.93 -4.24
N THR A 112 16.76 -34.01 -3.81
CA THR A 112 17.02 -33.76 -2.40
C THR A 112 16.39 -32.44 -1.97
N PRO A 113 16.11 -32.21 -0.67
CA PRO A 113 15.59 -30.93 -0.20
C PRO A 113 16.48 -29.73 -0.60
N GLY A 114 17.80 -29.92 -0.71
CA GLY A 114 18.73 -28.89 -1.17
C GLY A 114 18.55 -28.47 -2.64
N ASP A 115 17.93 -29.33 -3.46
CA ASP A 115 17.59 -29.02 -4.85
C ASP A 115 16.37 -28.10 -4.97
N LEU A 116 15.57 -27.98 -3.90
CA LEU A 116 14.42 -27.08 -3.82
C LEU A 116 14.79 -25.69 -3.26
N GLU A 117 16.02 -25.51 -2.77
CA GLU A 117 16.47 -24.18 -2.35
C GLU A 117 16.50 -23.23 -3.54
N ILE A 118 15.90 -22.05 -3.40
CA ILE A 118 15.86 -21.06 -4.47
C ILE A 118 17.08 -20.13 -4.31
N PRO A 119 18.13 -20.24 -5.17
CA PRO A 119 19.29 -19.36 -5.06
C PRO A 119 18.92 -17.92 -5.39
N THR A 120 19.61 -16.95 -4.77
CA THR A 120 19.51 -15.54 -5.16
C THR A 120 20.24 -15.33 -6.49
N PRO A 121 19.58 -14.87 -7.57
CA PRO A 121 20.24 -14.63 -8.85
C PRO A 121 21.44 -13.68 -8.75
N ARG A 122 22.59 -14.09 -9.29
CA ARG A 122 23.84 -13.31 -9.19
C ARG A 122 23.78 -11.92 -9.84
N TYR A 123 22.92 -11.71 -10.84
CA TYR A 123 22.80 -10.37 -11.42
C TYR A 123 22.16 -9.36 -10.48
N PHE A 124 21.32 -9.77 -9.53
CA PHE A 124 20.81 -8.82 -8.54
C PHE A 124 21.94 -8.16 -7.76
N ILE A 125 23.01 -8.89 -7.45
CA ILE A 125 24.18 -8.34 -6.77
C ILE A 125 24.89 -7.34 -7.69
N ARG A 126 25.11 -7.70 -8.96
CA ARG A 126 25.81 -6.85 -9.94
C ARG A 126 25.04 -5.59 -10.31
N GLU A 127 23.73 -5.69 -10.49
CA GLU A 127 22.85 -4.57 -10.88
C GLU A 127 22.53 -3.67 -9.70
N ARG A 128 22.33 -4.23 -8.49
CA ARG A 128 22.15 -3.42 -7.27
C ARG A 128 23.37 -2.60 -6.93
N ALA A 129 24.58 -2.94 -7.38
CA ALA A 129 25.77 -2.14 -7.11
C ALA A 129 25.61 -0.67 -7.52
N LYS A 130 24.98 -0.40 -8.68
CA LYS A 130 24.68 0.97 -9.12
C LYS A 130 23.66 1.65 -8.21
N VAL A 131 22.55 0.97 -7.93
CA VAL A 131 21.48 1.49 -7.05
C VAL A 131 22.00 1.75 -5.62
N LEU A 132 22.84 0.87 -5.09
CA LEU A 132 23.48 1.02 -3.79
C LEU A 132 24.45 2.18 -3.78
N GLN A 133 25.23 2.38 -4.86
CA GLN A 133 26.11 3.54 -5.01
C GLN A 133 25.32 4.85 -5.08
N GLU A 134 24.20 4.88 -5.79
CA GLU A 134 23.29 6.03 -5.86
C GLU A 134 22.67 6.34 -4.49
N ARG A 135 22.19 5.31 -3.78
CA ARG A 135 21.67 5.45 -2.41
C ARG A 135 22.73 5.92 -1.43
N ALA A 136 23.96 5.39 -1.52
CA ALA A 136 25.07 5.84 -0.71
C ALA A 136 25.39 7.32 -0.95
N LYS A 137 25.44 7.76 -2.22
CA LYS A 137 25.60 9.18 -2.57
C LYS A 137 24.47 10.05 -2.03
N MET A 138 23.23 9.57 -2.08
CA MET A 138 22.08 10.27 -1.50
C MET A 138 22.22 10.43 0.01
N LEU A 139 22.59 9.35 0.71
CA LEU A 139 22.82 9.37 2.16
C LEU A 139 23.94 10.34 2.54
N SER A 140 25.08 10.33 1.83
CA SER A 140 26.16 11.29 2.05
C SER A 140 25.67 12.74 1.90
N ARG A 141 24.88 13.04 0.87
CA ARG A 141 24.29 14.38 0.68
C ARG A 141 23.33 14.78 1.80
N ILE A 142 22.56 13.83 2.34
CA ILE A 142 21.65 14.09 3.46
C ILE A 142 22.45 14.38 4.73
N LEU A 143 23.46 13.56 5.01
CA LEU A 143 24.35 13.75 6.16
C LEU A 143 25.07 15.10 6.09
N GLU A 144 25.65 15.47 4.94
CA GLU A 144 26.27 16.78 4.75
C GLU A 144 25.29 17.95 4.98
N LYS A 145 24.03 17.80 4.56
CA LYS A 145 22.99 18.81 4.82
C LYS A 145 22.63 18.90 6.31
N MET A 146 22.63 17.78 7.01
CA MET A 146 22.36 17.72 8.44
C MET A 146 23.53 18.31 9.25
N GLU A 147 24.77 17.95 8.94
CA GLU A 147 25.98 18.53 9.56
C GLU A 147 26.06 20.05 9.32
N LYS A 148 25.72 20.53 8.12
CA LYS A 148 25.59 21.98 7.84
C LYS A 148 24.49 22.62 8.68
N LYS A 149 23.38 21.92 8.91
CA LYS A 149 22.29 22.43 9.76
C LYS A 149 22.72 22.49 11.23
N GLU A 150 23.41 21.48 11.73
CA GLU A 150 23.95 21.43 13.10
C GLU A 150 25.01 22.51 13.33
N THR A 151 25.96 22.69 12.40
CA THR A 151 26.97 23.77 12.50
C THR A 151 26.35 25.16 12.48
N ILE A 152 25.33 25.42 11.65
CA ILE A 152 24.59 26.70 11.66
C ILE A 152 23.87 26.91 13.01
N THR A 153 23.27 25.86 13.59
CA THR A 153 22.56 25.99 14.87
C THR A 153 23.49 26.15 16.08
N VAL A 154 24.65 25.48 16.08
CA VAL A 154 25.62 25.55 17.20
C VAL A 154 26.37 26.89 17.20
N THR A 155 26.68 27.45 16.02
CA THR A 155 27.41 28.73 15.92
C THR A 155 26.51 29.94 16.24
N ALA A 156 25.19 29.78 16.25
CA ALA A 156 24.22 30.86 16.42
C ALA A 156 23.37 30.75 17.70
N VAL A 157 23.82 30.03 18.73
CA VAL A 157 23.26 30.21 20.08
C VAL A 157 23.79 31.53 20.62
N ARG A 158 23.22 32.66 20.16
CA ARG A 158 23.38 33.94 20.86
C ARG A 158 22.79 33.74 22.25
N THR A 159 23.64 33.63 23.24
CA THR A 159 23.24 33.58 24.65
C THR A 159 22.44 34.84 24.94
N LEU A 160 21.15 34.66 25.23
CA LEU A 160 20.23 35.76 25.53
C LEU A 160 20.78 36.51 26.75
N THR A 161 21.03 37.81 26.63
CA THR A 161 21.48 38.59 27.79
C THR A 161 20.33 38.73 28.80
N VAL A 162 20.67 38.90 30.08
CA VAL A 162 19.66 39.03 31.15
C VAL A 162 18.71 40.21 30.88
N GLU A 163 19.22 41.31 30.30
CA GLU A 163 18.43 42.48 29.94
C GLU A 163 17.43 42.21 28.81
N GLU A 164 17.85 41.45 27.79
CA GLU A 164 16.96 41.01 26.71
C GLU A 164 15.88 40.08 27.26
N ALA A 165 16.23 39.15 28.14
CA ALA A 165 15.28 38.26 28.82
C ALA A 165 14.20 39.06 29.57
N ILE A 166 14.63 40.06 30.36
CA ILE A 166 13.73 40.93 31.12
C ILE A 166 12.80 41.70 30.18
N LYS A 167 13.32 42.27 29.09
CA LYS A 167 12.50 43.00 28.11
C LYS A 167 11.45 42.10 27.47
N PHE A 168 11.79 40.87 27.08
CA PHE A 168 10.82 39.93 26.51
C PHE A 168 9.72 39.57 27.50
N ILE A 169 10.07 39.28 28.75
CA ILE A 169 9.10 38.97 29.81
C ILE A 169 8.16 40.16 30.04
N GLN A 170 8.69 41.38 30.12
CA GLN A 170 7.90 42.58 30.33
C GLN A 170 6.95 42.89 29.16
N ILE A 171 7.40 42.72 27.92
CA ILE A 171 6.55 42.90 26.73
C ILE A 171 5.43 41.86 26.71
N ALA A 172 5.76 40.59 26.99
CA ALA A 172 4.78 39.51 27.02
C ALA A 172 3.73 39.72 28.13
N GLU A 173 4.15 40.11 29.33
CA GLU A 173 3.23 40.37 30.44
C GLU A 173 2.37 41.61 30.17
N ARG A 174 2.93 42.69 29.61
CA ARG A 174 2.16 43.86 29.17
C ARG A 174 1.11 43.49 28.14
N ALA A 175 1.45 42.66 27.15
CA ALA A 175 0.51 42.20 26.14
C ALA A 175 -0.60 41.31 26.74
N ARG A 176 -0.25 40.42 27.68
CA ARG A 176 -1.23 39.59 28.41
C ARG A 176 -2.21 40.44 29.20
N GLN A 177 -1.71 41.42 29.96
CA GLN A 177 -2.52 42.38 30.71
C GLN A 177 -3.41 43.21 29.79
N GLY A 178 -2.89 43.65 28.64
CA GLY A 178 -3.67 44.37 27.62
C GLY A 178 -4.84 43.54 27.09
N ARG A 179 -4.61 42.25 26.77
CA ARG A 179 -5.68 41.33 26.34
C ARG A 179 -6.74 41.13 27.42
N LEU A 180 -6.31 40.95 28.68
CA LEU A 180 -7.24 40.75 29.80
C LEU A 180 -8.12 41.99 30.04
N ARG A 181 -7.51 43.18 30.03
CA ARG A 181 -8.24 44.45 30.17
C ARG A 181 -9.21 44.70 29.00
N ALA A 182 -8.77 44.44 27.77
CA ALA A 182 -9.63 44.57 26.59
C ALA A 182 -10.84 43.64 26.66
N LYS A 183 -10.64 42.38 27.08
CA LYS A 183 -11.72 41.43 27.31
C LYS A 183 -12.71 41.94 28.36
N PHE A 184 -12.20 42.40 29.50
CA PHE A 184 -13.03 42.90 30.60
C PHE A 184 -13.83 44.15 30.20
N MET A 185 -13.21 45.11 29.50
CA MET A 185 -13.89 46.31 29.00
C MET A 185 -14.95 45.99 27.95
N LYS A 186 -14.69 44.98 27.09
CA LYS A 186 -15.68 44.48 26.14
C LYS A 186 -16.90 43.88 26.85
N GLU A 187 -16.69 43.06 27.87
CA GLU A 187 -17.78 42.47 28.66
C GLU A 187 -18.63 43.53 29.38
N ILE A 188 -18.00 44.57 29.94
CA ILE A 188 -18.72 45.70 30.54
C ILE A 188 -19.59 46.39 29.49
N ARG A 189 -19.01 46.74 28.33
CA ARG A 189 -19.74 47.42 27.26
C ARG A 189 -20.90 46.59 26.73
N GLU A 190 -20.71 45.29 26.52
CA GLU A 190 -21.78 44.38 26.08
C GLU A 190 -22.90 44.28 27.12
N ASN A 191 -22.56 44.26 28.42
CA ASN A 191 -23.57 44.26 29.48
C ASN A 191 -24.32 45.59 29.58
N GLU A 192 -23.64 46.73 29.42
CA GLU A 192 -24.28 48.04 29.35
C GLU A 192 -25.19 48.16 28.13
N GLU A 193 -24.75 47.71 26.96
CA GLU A 193 -25.56 47.69 25.74
C GLU A 193 -26.78 46.77 25.90
N LYS A 194 -26.62 45.58 26.49
CA LYS A 194 -27.75 44.70 26.84
C LYS A 194 -28.71 45.35 27.82
N GLN A 195 -28.21 46.03 28.85
CA GLN A 195 -29.05 46.74 29.82
C GLN A 195 -29.78 47.94 29.19
N ARG A 196 -29.12 48.68 28.29
CA ARG A 196 -29.76 49.76 27.51
C ARG A 196 -30.85 49.21 26.59
N LEU A 197 -30.56 48.16 25.83
CA LEU A 197 -31.53 47.49 24.97
C LEU A 197 -32.70 46.90 25.77
N PHE A 198 -32.44 46.36 26.96
CA PHE A 198 -33.48 45.84 27.86
C PHE A 198 -34.38 46.97 28.40
N LYS A 199 -33.80 48.15 28.69
CA LYS A 199 -34.56 49.34 29.09
C LYS A 199 -35.35 49.96 27.93
N GLU A 200 -34.76 50.06 26.74
CA GLU A 200 -35.41 50.63 25.55
C GLU A 200 -36.50 49.73 24.96
N LYS A 201 -36.33 48.40 25.00
CA LYS A 201 -37.31 47.43 24.49
C LYS A 201 -38.35 46.98 25.51
N GLY A 202 -38.44 47.64 26.67
CA GLY A 202 -39.28 47.29 27.84
C GLY A 202 -40.19 46.08 27.63
N ILE A 203 -39.80 44.92 28.18
CA ILE A 203 -40.50 43.61 28.13
C ILE A 203 -41.46 43.47 26.92
N ARG A 204 -40.95 43.59 25.70
CA ARG A 204 -41.60 42.93 24.56
C ARG A 204 -41.28 41.46 24.65
N ASN A 205 -42.18 40.69 25.29
CA ASN A 205 -42.21 39.25 25.12
C ASN A 205 -42.17 38.96 23.62
N SER A 206 -41.15 38.22 23.17
CA SER A 206 -41.04 37.78 21.77
C SER A 206 -42.37 37.15 21.37
N ASP A 207 -42.99 37.69 20.32
CA ASP A 207 -44.30 37.24 19.86
C ASP A 207 -44.20 35.74 19.54
N GLN A 208 -44.99 34.90 20.25
CA GLN A 208 -44.88 33.43 20.15
C GLN A 208 -44.98 32.94 18.71
N ASN A 209 -45.72 33.69 17.88
CA ASN A 209 -45.86 33.43 16.45
C ASN A 209 -44.55 33.58 15.68
N GLU A 210 -43.70 34.55 16.03
CA GLU A 210 -42.40 34.75 15.37
C GLU A 210 -41.44 33.59 15.70
N ALA A 211 -41.44 33.14 16.95
CA ALA A 211 -40.68 31.96 17.38
C ALA A 211 -41.18 30.68 16.67
N ALA A 212 -42.50 30.51 16.56
CA ALA A 212 -43.10 29.38 15.85
C ALA A 212 -42.70 29.35 14.37
N VAL A 213 -42.71 30.50 13.68
CA VAL A 213 -42.29 30.59 12.26
C VAL A 213 -40.83 30.22 12.08
N GLN A 214 -39.95 30.65 13.00
CA GLN A 214 -38.52 30.29 12.94
C GLN A 214 -38.32 28.77 13.11
N ILE A 215 -38.96 28.17 14.11
CA ILE A 215 -38.88 26.73 14.37
C ILE A 215 -39.41 25.93 13.15
N GLN A 216 -40.57 26.32 12.63
CA GLN A 216 -41.17 25.70 11.45
C GLN A 216 -40.27 25.80 10.22
N ARG A 217 -39.61 26.94 9.99
CA ARG A 217 -38.68 27.13 8.88
C ARG A 217 -37.50 26.17 8.96
N PHE A 218 -36.90 26.03 10.15
CA PHE A 218 -35.78 25.10 10.35
C PHE A 218 -36.21 23.64 10.17
N TRP A 219 -37.37 23.25 10.71
CA TRP A 219 -37.90 21.90 10.60
C TRP A 219 -38.22 21.50 9.15
N LYS A 220 -38.93 22.37 8.41
CA LYS A 220 -39.23 22.16 6.99
C LYS A 220 -37.95 21.99 6.16
N GLY A 221 -36.94 22.83 6.41
CA GLY A 221 -35.64 22.71 5.75
C GLY A 221 -34.90 21.41 6.07
N PHE A 222 -34.95 20.95 7.32
CA PHE A 222 -34.33 19.68 7.73
C PHE A 222 -34.98 18.47 7.05
N ILE A 223 -36.32 18.41 7.04
CA ILE A 223 -37.06 17.33 6.37
C ILE A 223 -36.73 17.30 4.88
N GLN A 224 -36.75 18.45 4.21
CA GLN A 224 -36.48 18.51 2.76
C GLN A 224 -35.07 18.01 2.43
N ARG A 225 -34.05 18.45 3.17
CA ARG A 225 -32.68 17.97 2.97
C ARG A 225 -32.54 16.46 3.18
N LYS A 226 -33.22 15.90 4.18
CA LYS A 226 -33.21 14.45 4.44
C LYS A 226 -33.90 13.67 3.31
N LYS A 227 -35.00 14.20 2.76
CA LYS A 227 -35.69 13.61 1.61
C LYS A 227 -34.82 13.63 0.35
N THR A 228 -34.27 14.79 0.01
CA THR A 228 -33.39 14.93 -1.17
C THR A 228 -32.15 14.05 -1.09
N LYS A 229 -31.59 13.84 0.11
CA LYS A 229 -30.47 12.90 0.29
C LYS A 229 -30.88 11.47 -0.06
N ARG A 230 -32.02 10.99 0.44
CA ARG A 230 -32.55 9.66 0.10
C ARG A 230 -32.82 9.50 -1.39
N GLU A 231 -33.50 10.46 -1.99
CA GLU A 231 -33.81 10.43 -3.43
C GLU A 231 -32.52 10.34 -4.28
N ARG A 232 -31.46 11.06 -3.90
CA ARG A 232 -30.14 10.93 -4.54
C ARG A 232 -29.50 9.58 -4.32
N ASP A 233 -29.56 9.04 -3.11
CA ASP A 233 -28.99 7.73 -2.80
C ASP A 233 -29.71 6.62 -3.62
N ASP A 234 -31.04 6.69 -3.72
CA ASP A 234 -31.87 5.79 -4.54
C ASP A 234 -31.55 5.92 -6.05
N GLU A 235 -31.38 7.14 -6.55
CA GLU A 235 -30.97 7.41 -7.94
C GLU A 235 -29.57 6.86 -8.25
N MET A 236 -28.62 7.00 -7.31
CA MET A 236 -27.27 6.46 -7.44
C MET A 236 -27.25 4.93 -7.49
N ILE A 237 -28.14 4.27 -6.72
CA ILE A 237 -28.34 2.82 -6.78
C ILE A 237 -28.96 2.44 -8.14
N PHE A 238 -30.00 3.15 -8.59
CA PHE A 238 -30.65 2.90 -9.87
C PHE A 238 -29.69 3.03 -11.07
N LEU A 239 -28.80 4.02 -11.05
CA LEU A 239 -27.79 4.25 -12.09
C LEU A 239 -26.58 3.30 -12.00
N GLY A 240 -26.53 2.39 -11.01
CA GLY A 240 -25.42 1.45 -10.80
C GLY A 240 -24.13 2.09 -10.30
N MET A 241 -24.18 3.34 -9.84
CA MET A 241 -23.02 4.10 -9.34
C MET A 241 -22.85 4.03 -7.82
N GLY A 242 -23.85 3.49 -7.11
CA GLY A 242 -23.82 3.21 -5.67
C GLY A 242 -23.91 1.71 -5.39
N LEU A 243 -23.22 1.24 -4.34
CA LEU A 243 -23.30 -0.13 -3.86
C LEU A 243 -24.68 -0.38 -3.22
N GLY A 244 -25.67 -0.75 -4.03
CA GLY A 244 -26.87 -1.41 -3.53
C GLY A 244 -26.46 -2.79 -2.99
N GLY A 245 -26.85 -3.11 -1.75
CA GLY A 245 -26.61 -4.45 -1.19
C GLY A 245 -27.10 -5.51 -2.17
N HIS A 246 -26.17 -6.33 -2.66
CA HIS A 246 -26.47 -7.43 -3.57
C HIS A 246 -27.45 -8.37 -2.87
N PRO A 247 -28.65 -8.65 -3.40
CA PRO A 247 -29.44 -9.75 -2.90
C PRO A 247 -28.68 -11.04 -3.19
N GLU A 248 -28.37 -11.80 -2.15
CA GLU A 248 -27.89 -13.17 -2.28
C GLU A 248 -28.87 -13.96 -3.14
N THR A 249 -28.32 -14.64 -4.13
CA THR A 249 -28.98 -15.58 -5.02
C THR A 249 -29.69 -16.67 -4.21
N ALA A 250 -31.00 -16.53 -4.03
CA ALA A 250 -31.86 -17.65 -3.68
C ALA A 250 -32.00 -18.54 -4.92
N ILE A 251 -31.21 -19.61 -4.94
CA ILE A 251 -31.37 -20.75 -5.83
C ILE A 251 -32.75 -21.35 -5.52
N ALA A 252 -33.70 -21.17 -6.44
CA ALA A 252 -34.92 -21.95 -6.46
C ALA A 252 -34.59 -23.34 -7.02
N VAL A 253 -34.62 -24.32 -6.13
CA VAL A 253 -34.70 -25.75 -6.47
C VAL A 253 -36.18 -26.08 -6.68
N TRP A 254 -36.41 -26.94 -7.69
CA TRP A 254 -37.66 -27.48 -8.26
C TRP A 254 -38.22 -26.71 -9.47
#